data_AF-A0A1G6CV01-F1
#
_entry.id   AF-A0A1G6CV01-F1
#
_cell.length_a   1.000
_cell.length_b   1.000
_cell.length_c   1.000
_cell.angle_alpha   90.00
_cell.angle_beta   90.00
_cell.angle_gamma   90.00
#
_symmetry.space_group_name_H-M   'P 1'
#
loop_
_entity.id
_entity.type
_entity.pdbx_description
1 polymer ?
#
loop_
_entity_poly.entity_id
_entity_poly.type
_entity_poly.pdbx_seq_one_letter_code
_entity_poly.pdbx_strand_id
1 'polypeptide(L)' 'MINEKNKNKDTWAIGGGLLIGVGIGFFFIQMNPLAFVGCTIIGLGLGLTLTAILDNLRKSN' A
#
# COMPACT_ATOMS: atom_id res chain seq x y z
N MET A 1 18.40 -19.25 3.26
CA MET A 1 16.97 -19.58 3.37
C MET A 1 16.18 -18.28 3.41
N ILE A 2 15.40 -18.00 2.35
CA ILE A 2 14.53 -16.82 2.30
C ILE A 2 13.30 -17.15 3.15
N ASN A 3 13.09 -16.42 4.23
CA ASN A 3 12.06 -16.72 5.21
C ASN A 3 10.67 -16.34 4.66
N GLU A 4 9.99 -17.29 4.00
CA GLU A 4 8.67 -17.12 3.36
C GLU A 4 7.61 -16.53 4.29
N LYS A 5 7.70 -16.73 5.61
CA LYS A 5 6.74 -16.17 6.56
C LYS A 5 6.66 -14.65 6.54
N ASN A 6 7.74 -13.95 6.21
CA ASN A 6 7.74 -12.49 6.23
C ASN A 6 7.22 -11.86 4.93
N LYS A 7 7.55 -12.47 3.80
CA LYS A 7 7.11 -12.01 2.48
C LYS A 7 5.58 -11.90 2.37
N ASN A 8 4.87 -12.80 3.06
CA ASN A 8 3.40 -12.83 3.08
C ASN A 8 2.80 -11.62 3.79
N LYS A 9 3.43 -11.12 4.87
CA LYS A 9 2.93 -9.99 5.66
C LYS A 9 3.17 -8.67 4.92
N ASP A 10 4.35 -8.55 4.33
CA ASP A 10 4.80 -7.39 3.57
C ASP A 10 3.93 -7.20 2.30
N THR A 11 3.59 -8.31 1.63
CA THR A 11 2.67 -8.33 0.48
C THR A 11 1.25 -7.91 0.88
N TRP A 12 0.79 -8.33 2.06
CA TRP A 12 -0.55 -8.00 2.56
C TRP A 12 -0.68 -6.51 2.92
N ALA A 13 0.37 -5.89 3.44
CA ALA A 13 0.40 -4.46 3.74
C ALA A 13 0.33 -3.57 2.47
N ILE A 14 1.04 -3.95 1.41
CA ILE A 14 0.96 -3.25 0.10
C ILE A 14 -0.45 -3.41 -0.48
N GLY A 15 -0.98 -4.64 -0.49
CA GLY A 15 -2.33 -4.92 -0.98
C GLY A 15 -3.41 -4.15 -0.21
N GLY A 16 -3.27 -4.03 1.11
CA GLY A 16 -4.17 -3.25 1.97
C GLY A 16 -4.13 -1.75 1.69
N GLY A 17 -2.92 -1.15 1.61
CA GLY A 17 -2.77 0.28 1.28
C GLY A 17 -3.34 0.64 -0.10
N LEU A 18 -3.16 -0.25 -1.07
CA LEU A 18 -3.70 -0.09 -2.42
C LEU A 18 -5.23 -0.22 -2.45
N LEU A 19 -5.81 -1.19 -1.74
CA LEU A 19 -7.27 -1.35 -1.60
C LEU A 19 -7.92 -0.13 -0.93
N ILE A 20 -7.28 0.45 0.08
CA ILE A 20 -7.77 1.68 0.72
C ILE A 20 -7.74 2.85 -0.26
N GLY A 21 -6.63 3.04 -0.99
CA GLY A 21 -6.50 4.11 -1.99
C GLY A 21 -7.49 3.99 -3.14
N VAL A 22 -7.68 2.77 -3.66
CA VAL A 22 -8.67 2.48 -4.72
C VAL A 22 -10.10 2.64 -4.20
N GLY A 23 -10.40 2.16 -2.99
CA GLY A 23 -11.73 2.28 -2.38
C GLY A 23 -12.15 3.73 -2.17
N ILE A 24 -11.25 4.56 -1.61
CA ILE A 24 -11.48 6.01 -1.47
C ILE A 24 -11.55 6.68 -2.84
N GLY A 25 -10.69 6.29 -3.77
CA GLY A 25 -10.69 6.81 -5.14
C GLY A 25 -12.02 6.60 -5.85
N PHE A 26 -12.63 5.41 -5.73
CA PHE A 26 -13.89 5.08 -6.43
C PHE A 26 -15.03 6.05 -6.08
N PHE A 27 -15.03 6.60 -4.86
CA PHE A 27 -15.96 7.66 -4.45
C PHE A 27 -15.74 8.99 -5.21
N PHE A 28 -14.52 9.28 -5.65
CA PHE A 28 -14.15 10.51 -6.34
C PHE A 28 -14.30 10.44 -7.87
N ILE A 29 -14.46 9.24 -8.47
CA ILE A 29 -14.68 9.07 -9.92
C ILE A 29 -15.87 9.90 -10.43
N GLN A 30 -16.91 10.04 -9.61
CA GLN A 30 -18.12 10.75 -9.97
C GLN A 30 -17.92 12.27 -10.10
N MET A 31 -16.86 12.80 -9.50
CA MET A 31 -16.57 14.24 -9.48
C MET A 31 -15.34 14.61 -10.32
N ASN A 32 -14.24 13.85 -10.23
CA ASN A 32 -13.02 14.13 -11.00
C ASN A 32 -12.12 12.87 -11.14
N PRO A 33 -11.86 12.37 -12.35
CA PRO A 33 -10.98 11.21 -12.58
C PRO A 33 -9.54 11.42 -12.11
N LEU A 34 -9.03 12.65 -12.13
CA LEU A 34 -7.69 12.96 -11.63
C LEU A 34 -7.57 12.76 -10.11
N ALA A 35 -8.65 13.00 -9.35
CA ALA A 35 -8.66 12.79 -7.91
C ALA A 35 -8.63 11.30 -7.56
N PHE A 36 -9.24 10.44 -8.38
CA PHE A 36 -9.13 8.99 -8.29
C PHE A 36 -7.68 8.52 -8.44
N VAL A 37 -7.00 9.00 -9.49
CA VAL A 37 -5.59 8.66 -9.74
C VAL A 37 -4.71 9.17 -8.60
N GLY A 38 -4.94 10.39 -8.10
CA GLY A 38 -4.22 10.97 -6.98
C GLY A 38 -4.33 10.12 -5.70
N CYS A 39 -5.54 9.76 -5.27
CA CYS A 39 -5.73 8.89 -4.10
C CYS A 39 -5.12 7.50 -4.29
N THR A 40 -5.19 6.95 -5.51
CA THR A 40 -4.60 5.64 -5.81
C THR A 40 -3.08 5.68 -5.70
N ILE A 41 -2.42 6.71 -6.25
CA ILE A 41 -0.97 6.89 -6.16
C ILE A 41 -0.54 7.11 -4.70
N ILE A 42 -1.29 7.91 -3.93
CA ILE A 42 -1.00 8.15 -2.51
C ILE A 42 -1.16 6.86 -1.69
N GLY A 43 -2.22 6.09 -1.91
CA GLY A 43 -2.45 4.81 -1.24
C GLY A 43 -1.38 3.77 -1.56
N LEU A 44 -0.93 3.71 -2.82
CA LEU A 44 0.21 2.90 -3.25
C LEU A 44 1.53 3.35 -2.60
N GLY A 45 1.79 4.65 -2.61
CA GLY A 45 3.00 5.24 -2.02
C GLY A 45 3.09 4.98 -0.52
N LEU A 46 1.99 5.16 0.21
CA LEU A 46 1.90 4.84 1.63
C LEU A 46 2.04 3.34 1.89
N GLY A 47 1.39 2.48 1.11
CA GLY A 47 1.50 1.03 1.23
C GLY A 47 2.94 0.52 1.04
N LEU A 48 3.66 1.03 0.03
CA LEU A 48 5.07 0.70 -0.18
C LEU A 48 5.97 1.23 0.93
N THR A 49 5.73 2.46 1.39
CA THR A 49 6.54 3.10 2.45
C THR A 49 6.38 2.34 3.76
N LEU A 50 5.16 1.95 4.13
CA LEU A 50 4.91 1.13 5.32
C LEU A 50 5.62 -0.23 5.23
N THR A 51 5.52 -0.91 4.09
CA THR A 51 6.19 -2.20 3.91
C THR A 51 7.71 -2.08 3.96
N ALA A 52 8.29 -1.04 3.38
CA ALA A 52 9.72 -0.78 3.45
C ALA A 52 10.20 -0.44 4.88
N ILE A 53 9.40 0.31 5.65
CA ILE A 53 9.68 0.60 7.06
C ILE A 53 9.58 -0.69 7.88
N LEU A 54 8.55 -1.51 7.67
CA LEU A 54 8.35 -2.76 8.38
C LEU A 54 9.47 -3.77 8.11
N ASP A 55 9.93 -3.86 6.86
CA ASP A 55 11.08 -4.68 6.48
C ASP A 55 12.38 -4.19 7.13
N ASN A 56 12.61 -2.87 7.18
CA ASN A 56 13.77 -2.29 7.88
C ASN A 56 13.73 -2.53 9.39
N LEU A 57 12.57 -2.31 10.04
CA LEU A 57 12.40 -2.58 11.48
C LEU A 57 12.62 -4.05 11.80
N ARG A 58 12.15 -4.95 10.93
CA ARG A 58 12.38 -6.39 11.04
C ARG A 58 13.83 -6.79 10.81
N LYS A 59 14.56 -6.11 9.93
CA LYS A 59 15.96 -6.42 9.64
C LYS A 59 16.91 -6.00 10.77
N SER A 60 16.50 -5.05 11.61
CA SER A 60 17.30 -4.53 12.74
C SER A 60 17.23 -5.35 14.03
N ASN A 61 16.34 -6.35 14.11
CA ASN A 61 16.11 -7.18 15.31
C ASN A 61 16.23 -8.67 14.96
#